data_AF-A0A918TLN9-F1
#
_entry.id   AF-A0A918TLN9-F1
#
_cell.length_a   1.000
_cell.length_b   1.000
_cell.length_c   1.000
_cell.angle_alpha   90.00
_cell.angle_beta   90.00
_cell.angle_gamma   90.00
#
_symmetry.space_group_name_H-M   'P 1'
#
loop_
_entity.id
_entity.type
_entity.pdbx_description
1 polymer ?
#
loop_
_entity_poly.entity_id
_entity_poly.type
_entity_poly.pdbx_seq_one_letter_code
_entity_poly.pdbx_strand_id
1 'polypeptide(L)'
;MGNPRRHTMRRATLLMGAAALTPAALLTAQAPSAQAFGTVNALGQHAEHERITRAALACAPGRPSDGTCFEPRSLDQIAGHKGTFGAVGAPDTDEIATPEAHCDNADFLTAAGYPRSREEATRQLQACVAKLQSRFREGVDAAGGTLKADGTVAPRESDLTRDCTFSLGVPGRNKCEAIEGLGRALHGVQDFYSHSNWADKAATGRPLGKDNPPGLGLPAPSPLLALSTGRPPAAADVPRELTTGCFSLLPLGCSQRVQHSGLNKDTGLIDPATGATGNPATDRGRTADNFDRAVRAAITDTRRQWTDFRDALTARYGKDRAATIGCVLTHDDPARACAPKG
;
A
#
# COMPACT_ATOMS: atom_id res chain seq x y z
N MET A 1 -21.13 -14.01 -91.96
CA MET A 1 -20.03 -14.45 -91.08
C MET A 1 -19.02 -13.31 -90.99
N GLY A 2 -18.67 -12.85 -89.77
CA GLY A 2 -17.69 -11.78 -89.53
C GLY A 2 -18.16 -10.73 -88.52
N ASN A 3 -17.79 -10.93 -87.25
CA ASN A 3 -17.69 -9.89 -86.19
C ASN A 3 -16.52 -8.93 -86.56
N PRO A 4 -16.14 -7.85 -85.81
CA PRO A 4 -16.74 -7.17 -84.65
C PRO A 4 -16.66 -5.61 -84.73
N ARG A 5 -17.22 -4.89 -83.74
CA ARG A 5 -16.46 -4.04 -82.78
C ARG A 5 -17.36 -3.05 -82.03
N ARG A 6 -17.12 -3.04 -80.71
CA ARG A 6 -17.66 -2.14 -79.70
C ARG A 6 -16.97 -0.77 -79.76
N HIS A 7 -17.71 0.30 -79.49
CA HIS A 7 -17.15 1.55 -78.98
C HIS A 7 -17.88 1.98 -77.69
N THR A 8 -17.07 2.16 -76.65
CA THR A 8 -17.41 2.57 -75.29
C THR A 8 -17.60 4.09 -75.19
N MET A 9 -18.70 4.53 -74.57
CA MET A 9 -18.89 5.92 -74.12
C MET A 9 -18.03 6.21 -72.88
N ARG A 10 -17.27 7.31 -72.92
CA ARG A 10 -16.59 7.91 -71.77
C ARG A 10 -17.54 8.88 -71.06
N ARG A 11 -17.81 8.67 -69.77
CA ARG A 11 -18.38 9.68 -68.87
C ARG A 11 -17.24 10.41 -68.17
N ALA A 12 -17.24 11.73 -68.27
CA ALA A 12 -16.39 12.63 -67.48
C ALA A 12 -17.02 12.82 -66.09
N THR A 13 -16.20 12.78 -65.05
CA THR A 13 -16.62 13.12 -63.68
C THR A 13 -15.56 14.04 -63.09
N LEU A 14 -15.96 15.28 -62.81
CA LEU A 14 -15.19 16.26 -62.04
C LEU A 14 -15.12 15.81 -60.58
N LEU A 15 -13.94 15.79 -59.99
CA LEU A 15 -13.72 15.69 -58.55
C LEU A 15 -13.20 17.03 -58.05
N MET A 16 -14.02 17.71 -57.23
CA MET A 16 -13.61 18.85 -56.42
C MET A 16 -12.69 18.36 -55.29
N GLY A 17 -11.52 18.99 -55.15
CA GLY A 17 -10.61 18.77 -54.03
C GLY A 17 -11.08 19.52 -52.79
N ALA A 18 -11.27 18.79 -51.70
CA ALA A 18 -11.37 19.37 -50.35
C ALA A 18 -10.04 19.11 -49.62
N ALA A 19 -9.27 20.17 -49.39
CA ALA A 19 -8.08 20.13 -48.56
C ALA A 19 -8.52 20.05 -47.08
N ALA A 20 -8.38 18.86 -46.47
CA ALA A 20 -8.54 18.67 -45.04
C ALA A 20 -7.23 19.05 -44.33
N LEU A 21 -7.22 20.19 -43.64
CA LEU A 21 -6.20 20.52 -42.63
C LEU A 21 -6.48 19.68 -41.39
N THR A 22 -5.70 18.62 -41.18
CA THR A 22 -5.67 17.85 -39.94
C THR A 22 -4.83 18.60 -38.89
N PRO A 23 -5.40 18.99 -37.74
CA PRO A 23 -4.58 19.42 -36.61
C PRO A 23 -3.86 18.19 -36.06
N ALA A 24 -2.53 18.19 -36.11
CA ALA A 24 -1.72 17.25 -35.37
C ALA A 24 -1.91 17.53 -33.86
N ALA A 25 -2.86 16.84 -33.24
CA ALA A 25 -2.95 16.78 -31.79
C ALA A 25 -1.69 16.07 -31.29
N LEU A 26 -0.75 16.83 -30.71
CA LEU A 26 0.32 16.26 -29.90
C LEU A 26 -0.33 15.56 -28.70
N LEU A 27 -0.50 14.25 -28.83
CA LEU A 27 -0.69 13.36 -27.69
C LEU A 27 0.61 13.39 -26.89
N THR A 28 0.70 14.29 -25.91
CA THR A 28 1.68 14.13 -24.83
C THR A 28 1.37 12.79 -24.16
N ALA A 29 2.25 11.81 -24.33
CA ALA A 29 2.19 10.55 -23.60
C ALA A 29 2.24 10.88 -22.10
N GLN A 30 1.08 10.90 -21.46
CA GLN A 30 1.00 11.01 -20.01
C GLN A 30 1.43 9.66 -19.44
N ALA A 31 2.39 9.66 -18.52
CA ALA A 31 2.67 8.47 -17.75
C ALA A 31 1.38 8.07 -17.01
N PRO A 32 0.97 6.80 -17.04
CA PRO A 32 -0.16 6.36 -16.24
C PRO A 32 0.07 6.78 -14.78
N SER A 33 -0.99 7.22 -14.12
CA SER A 33 -0.99 7.50 -12.69
C SER A 33 -0.37 6.30 -11.97
N ALA A 34 0.80 6.51 -11.40
CA ALA A 34 1.49 5.46 -10.66
C ALA A 34 0.59 5.08 -9.48
N GLN A 35 0.15 3.83 -9.45
CA GLN A 35 -0.58 3.26 -8.33
C GLN A 35 0.43 2.95 -7.21
N ALA A 36 -0.07 2.80 -5.98
CA ALA A 36 0.70 2.50 -4.78
C ALA A 36 1.51 1.19 -4.89
N PHE A 37 2.18 0.73 -3.81
CA PHE A 37 2.69 -0.65 -3.79
C PHE A 37 1.54 -1.53 -4.27
N GLY A 38 1.76 -2.26 -5.35
CA GLY A 38 0.61 -2.75 -6.06
C GLY A 38 -0.19 -3.75 -5.26
N THR A 39 -1.52 -3.71 -5.37
CA THR A 39 -2.35 -4.82 -4.89
C THR A 39 -2.68 -5.80 -6.01
N VAL A 40 -2.53 -5.42 -7.28
CA VAL A 40 -2.89 -6.26 -8.43
C VAL A 40 -1.66 -6.81 -9.15
N ASN A 41 -1.83 -7.95 -9.84
CA ASN A 41 -0.82 -8.49 -10.76
C ASN A 41 -1.07 -7.99 -12.19
N ALA A 42 -1.19 -6.66 -12.36
CA ALA A 42 -1.54 -6.02 -13.62
C ALA A 42 -0.92 -4.62 -13.71
N LEU A 43 -0.83 -4.06 -14.93
CA LEU A 43 -0.32 -2.69 -15.17
C LEU A 43 1.09 -2.43 -14.63
N GLY A 44 1.93 -3.47 -14.56
CA GLY A 44 3.32 -3.38 -14.05
C GLY A 44 3.48 -3.58 -12.55
N GLN A 45 2.38 -3.77 -11.81
CA GLN A 45 2.39 -4.19 -10.41
C GLN A 45 2.45 -5.71 -10.28
N HIS A 46 2.93 -6.16 -9.13
CA HIS A 46 3.13 -7.56 -8.81
C HIS A 46 2.55 -7.96 -7.45
N ALA A 47 1.49 -7.27 -6.98
CA ALA A 47 0.92 -7.49 -5.65
C ALA A 47 1.97 -7.27 -4.53
N GLU A 48 2.72 -6.18 -4.60
CA GLU A 48 3.77 -5.81 -3.65
C GLU A 48 3.27 -5.77 -2.20
N HIS A 49 2.08 -5.23 -1.92
CA HIS A 49 1.50 -5.24 -0.57
C HIS A 49 1.30 -6.66 -0.03
N GLU A 50 0.74 -7.55 -0.86
CA GLU A 50 0.58 -8.97 -0.52
C GLU A 50 1.95 -9.59 -0.20
N ARG A 51 2.93 -9.40 -1.08
CA ARG A 51 4.25 -10.03 -0.97
C ARG A 51 5.05 -9.52 0.23
N ILE A 52 5.02 -8.21 0.51
CA ILE A 52 5.63 -7.63 1.72
C ILE A 52 4.98 -8.20 2.97
N THR A 53 3.65 -8.26 3.00
CA THR A 53 2.89 -8.77 4.15
C THR A 53 3.18 -10.26 4.40
N ARG A 54 3.24 -11.08 3.34
CA ARG A 54 3.63 -12.49 3.43
C ARG A 54 5.06 -12.64 3.93
N ALA A 55 6.02 -11.91 3.38
CA ALA A 55 7.42 -11.98 3.80
C ALA A 55 7.62 -11.51 5.25
N ALA A 56 6.75 -10.61 5.73
CA ALA A 56 6.78 -10.12 7.09
C ALA A 56 6.13 -11.08 8.10
N LEU A 57 4.96 -11.64 7.78
CA LEU A 57 4.05 -12.24 8.76
C LEU A 57 3.80 -13.74 8.58
N ALA A 58 4.24 -14.38 7.49
CA ALA A 58 3.98 -15.81 7.28
C ALA A 58 4.70 -16.69 8.32
N CYS A 59 4.04 -17.75 8.77
CA CYS A 59 4.72 -18.82 9.49
C CYS A 59 5.68 -19.58 8.56
N ALA A 60 6.79 -20.05 9.12
CA ALA A 60 7.70 -20.92 8.38
C ALA A 60 6.97 -22.22 7.97
N PRO A 61 7.29 -22.80 6.80
CA PRO A 61 6.63 -24.01 6.31
C PRO A 61 6.60 -25.14 7.37
N GLY A 62 5.40 -25.69 7.60
CA GLY A 62 5.20 -26.79 8.55
C GLY A 62 5.28 -26.40 10.04
N ARG A 63 5.45 -25.11 10.37
CA ARG A 63 5.42 -24.64 11.76
C ARG A 63 4.06 -23.99 12.05
N PRO A 64 3.31 -24.49 13.05
CA PRO A 64 2.10 -23.82 13.49
C PRO A 64 2.45 -22.47 14.11
N SER A 65 1.47 -21.56 14.14
CA SER A 65 1.65 -20.26 14.77
C SER A 65 1.87 -20.40 16.29
N ASP A 66 2.76 -19.59 16.84
CA ASP A 66 2.90 -19.34 18.27
C ASP A 66 2.33 -17.96 18.68
N GLY A 67 1.54 -17.35 17.80
CA GLY A 67 1.04 -15.99 17.90
C GLY A 67 1.99 -14.94 17.30
N THR A 68 3.17 -15.32 16.82
CA THR A 68 4.11 -14.35 16.22
C THR A 68 4.03 -14.27 14.69
N CYS A 69 3.42 -15.27 14.04
CA CYS A 69 3.24 -15.38 12.60
C CYS A 69 1.82 -15.86 12.27
N PHE A 70 1.37 -15.69 11.03
CA PHE A 70 0.04 -16.08 10.57
C PHE A 70 0.12 -17.40 9.78
N GLU A 71 -0.79 -18.32 10.11
CA GLU A 71 -1.04 -19.54 9.34
C GLU A 71 -1.66 -19.19 7.98
N PRO A 72 -1.57 -20.09 6.97
CA PRO A 72 -1.89 -19.75 5.58
C PRO A 72 -3.25 -19.09 5.35
N ARG A 73 -4.36 -19.64 5.90
CA ARG A 73 -5.71 -19.06 5.69
C ARG A 73 -5.83 -17.69 6.34
N SER A 74 -5.27 -17.51 7.53
CA SER A 74 -5.28 -16.25 8.26
C SER A 74 -4.39 -15.20 7.60
N LEU A 75 -3.24 -15.64 7.06
CA LEU A 75 -2.34 -14.81 6.27
C LEU A 75 -3.00 -14.34 4.97
N ASP A 76 -3.75 -15.22 4.30
CA ASP A 76 -4.50 -14.87 3.09
C ASP A 76 -5.54 -13.77 3.34
N GLN A 77 -6.09 -13.67 4.56
CA GLN A 77 -7.02 -12.60 4.90
C GLN A 77 -6.29 -11.25 5.01
N ILE A 78 -5.15 -11.20 5.69
CA ILE A 78 -4.43 -9.93 5.86
C ILE A 78 -3.70 -9.50 4.59
N ALA A 79 -2.97 -10.43 3.95
CA ALA A 79 -2.12 -10.15 2.79
C ALA A 79 -2.90 -10.13 1.47
N GLY A 80 -4.02 -10.85 1.38
CA GLY A 80 -4.68 -11.15 0.12
C GLY A 80 -4.12 -12.42 -0.50
N HIS A 81 -4.84 -12.95 -1.49
CA HIS A 81 -4.48 -14.11 -2.29
C HIS A 81 -5.09 -13.97 -3.69
N LYS A 82 -4.87 -14.94 -4.58
CA LYS A 82 -5.32 -14.85 -5.96
C LYS A 82 -6.81 -14.48 -6.08
N GLY A 83 -7.07 -13.28 -6.59
CA GLY A 83 -8.43 -12.75 -6.81
C GLY A 83 -8.98 -11.93 -5.65
N THR A 84 -8.19 -11.67 -4.61
CA THR A 84 -8.55 -10.82 -3.47
C THR A 84 -7.44 -9.80 -3.19
N PHE A 85 -7.80 -8.71 -2.51
CA PHE A 85 -6.86 -7.65 -2.12
C PHE A 85 -6.32 -7.86 -0.69
N GLY A 86 -6.94 -8.76 0.08
CA GLY A 86 -6.73 -8.83 1.53
C GLY A 86 -7.11 -7.54 2.25
N ALA A 87 -6.87 -7.51 3.55
CA ALA A 87 -7.05 -6.29 4.34
C ALA A 87 -6.00 -5.22 4.00
N VAL A 88 -4.75 -5.63 3.72
CA VAL A 88 -3.65 -4.71 3.39
C VAL A 88 -3.88 -3.99 2.07
N GLY A 89 -4.58 -4.61 1.11
CA GLY A 89 -4.87 -3.99 -0.16
C GLY A 89 -6.24 -3.31 -0.24
N ALA A 90 -7.05 -3.34 0.83
CA ALA A 90 -8.38 -2.74 0.82
C ALA A 90 -8.38 -1.23 0.50
N PRO A 91 -7.45 -0.41 1.03
CA PRO A 91 -7.43 1.03 0.74
C PRO A 91 -7.26 1.37 -0.75
N ASP A 92 -6.57 0.54 -1.53
CA ASP A 92 -6.45 0.68 -2.99
C ASP A 92 -7.77 0.48 -3.75
N THR A 93 -8.86 0.13 -3.07
CA THR A 93 -10.17 -0.07 -3.67
C THR A 93 -11.19 0.97 -3.23
N ASP A 94 -11.25 1.26 -1.93
CA ASP A 94 -12.30 2.10 -1.34
C ASP A 94 -11.77 3.40 -0.71
N GLU A 95 -10.45 3.58 -0.61
CA GLU A 95 -9.80 4.77 -0.06
C GLU A 95 -8.81 5.43 -1.04
N ILE A 96 -8.85 5.08 -2.35
CA ILE A 96 -7.93 5.55 -3.42
C ILE A 96 -7.72 7.08 -3.42
N ALA A 97 -8.77 7.84 -3.14
CA ALA A 97 -8.74 9.30 -3.13
C ALA A 97 -8.47 9.91 -1.74
N THR A 98 -8.05 9.10 -0.77
CA THR A 98 -7.80 9.48 0.63
C THR A 98 -6.29 9.50 0.89
N PRO A 99 -5.62 10.65 0.77
CA PRO A 99 -4.16 10.74 0.89
C PRO A 99 -3.62 10.20 2.22
N GLU A 100 -4.40 10.31 3.29
CA GLU A 100 -4.03 9.83 4.62
C GLU A 100 -3.94 8.30 4.70
N ALA A 101 -4.66 7.56 3.84
CA ALA A 101 -4.55 6.11 3.79
C ALA A 101 -3.25 5.65 3.13
N HIS A 102 -2.76 6.43 2.15
CA HIS A 102 -1.56 6.16 1.35
C HIS A 102 -0.31 6.94 1.80
N CYS A 103 -0.43 7.73 2.88
CA CYS A 103 0.63 8.63 3.36
C CYS A 103 1.14 9.63 2.32
N ASP A 104 0.26 10.03 1.40
CA ASP A 104 0.56 10.96 0.32
C ASP A 104 0.37 12.43 0.72
N ASN A 105 0.80 13.31 -0.17
CA ASN A 105 0.63 14.77 -0.12
C ASN A 105 1.35 15.50 1.03
N ALA A 106 2.22 14.81 1.76
CA ALA A 106 3.17 15.42 2.69
C ALA A 106 4.47 15.84 1.97
N ASP A 107 4.36 16.27 0.72
CA ASP A 107 5.49 16.74 -0.06
C ASP A 107 6.02 18.08 0.42
N PHE A 108 7.35 18.18 0.41
CA PHE A 108 8.07 19.39 0.75
C PHE A 108 9.43 19.39 0.05
N LEU A 109 9.87 20.57 -0.32
CA LEU A 109 11.21 20.77 -0.82
C LEU A 109 11.76 22.08 -0.25
N THR A 110 12.99 22.05 0.25
CA THR A 110 13.71 23.26 0.64
C THR A 110 14.18 24.01 -0.62
N ALA A 111 13.24 24.63 -1.32
CA ALA A 111 13.50 25.42 -2.52
C ALA A 111 12.65 26.69 -2.50
N ALA A 112 13.24 27.80 -2.96
CA ALA A 112 12.51 29.06 -3.09
C ALA A 112 11.34 28.89 -4.07
N GLY A 113 10.15 29.36 -3.68
CA GLY A 113 8.94 29.27 -4.50
C GLY A 113 8.27 27.90 -4.53
N TYR A 114 8.71 26.92 -3.73
CA TYR A 114 7.99 25.65 -3.60
C TYR A 114 6.59 25.90 -2.98
N PRO A 115 5.50 25.34 -3.56
CA PRO A 115 4.14 25.76 -3.24
C PRO A 115 3.59 25.25 -1.89
N ARG A 116 4.32 24.38 -1.19
CA ARG A 116 3.93 23.75 0.08
C ARG A 116 4.92 24.12 1.18
N SER A 117 4.43 24.62 2.31
CA SER A 117 5.29 24.92 3.46
C SER A 117 5.69 23.65 4.22
N ARG A 118 6.75 23.74 5.03
CA ARG A 118 7.17 22.61 5.88
C ARG A 118 6.08 22.24 6.86
N GLU A 119 5.42 23.23 7.46
CA GLU A 119 4.35 23.07 8.45
C GLU A 119 3.13 22.38 7.83
N GLU A 120 2.74 22.76 6.61
CA GLU A 120 1.65 22.12 5.89
C GLU A 120 1.94 20.64 5.62
N ALA A 121 3.13 20.34 5.11
CA ALA A 121 3.55 18.98 4.84
C ALA A 121 3.66 18.13 6.12
N THR A 122 4.15 18.71 7.22
CA THR A 122 4.15 18.05 8.54
C THR A 122 2.73 17.74 9.03
N ARG A 123 1.78 18.67 8.87
CA ARG A 123 0.36 18.42 9.24
C ARG A 123 -0.24 17.29 8.41
N GLN A 124 0.08 17.21 7.11
CA GLN A 124 -0.40 16.12 6.26
C GLN A 124 0.18 14.76 6.70
N LEU A 125 1.48 14.71 7.02
CA LEU A 125 2.09 13.48 7.55
C LEU A 125 1.45 13.06 8.87
N GLN A 126 1.23 14.01 9.79
CA GLN A 126 0.54 13.74 11.05
C GLN A 126 -0.89 13.25 10.84
N ALA A 127 -1.60 13.74 9.82
CA ALA A 127 -2.93 13.26 9.44
C ALA A 127 -2.89 11.82 8.91
N CYS A 128 -1.90 11.45 8.09
CA CYS A 128 -1.66 10.05 7.72
C CYS A 128 -1.47 9.20 8.98
N VAL A 129 -0.50 9.55 9.84
CA VAL A 129 -0.22 8.75 11.04
C VAL A 129 -1.45 8.63 11.94
N ALA A 130 -2.23 9.70 12.12
CA ALA A 130 -3.47 9.67 12.89
C ALA A 130 -4.51 8.70 12.29
N LYS A 131 -4.65 8.67 10.96
CA LYS A 131 -5.52 7.73 10.25
C LYS A 131 -5.09 6.29 10.48
N LEU A 132 -3.79 5.98 10.32
CA LEU A 132 -3.24 4.64 10.55
C LEU A 132 -3.39 4.22 12.02
N GLN A 133 -3.20 5.15 12.96
CA GLN A 133 -3.45 4.92 14.39
C GLN A 133 -4.92 4.60 14.69
N SER A 134 -5.86 5.24 13.98
CA SER A 134 -7.28 4.90 14.12
C SER A 134 -7.55 3.48 13.65
N ARG A 135 -7.08 3.10 12.45
CA ARG A 135 -7.25 1.74 11.91
C ARG A 135 -6.62 0.68 12.80
N PHE A 136 -5.42 0.94 13.29
CA PHE A 136 -4.73 0.06 14.24
C PHE A 136 -5.57 -0.16 15.51
N ARG A 137 -6.10 0.92 16.10
CA ARG A 137 -6.95 0.84 17.30
C ARG A 137 -8.29 0.14 17.02
N GLU A 138 -8.93 0.41 15.88
CA GLU A 138 -10.15 -0.30 15.45
C GLU A 138 -9.90 -1.81 15.41
N GLY A 139 -8.75 -2.23 14.87
CA GLY A 139 -8.36 -3.63 14.86
C GLY A 139 -8.17 -4.22 16.26
N VAL A 140 -7.47 -3.50 17.15
CA VAL A 140 -7.28 -3.90 18.56
C VAL A 140 -8.62 -4.04 19.27
N ASP A 141 -9.54 -3.08 19.07
CA ASP A 141 -10.84 -3.06 19.73
C ASP A 141 -11.73 -4.22 19.26
N ALA A 142 -11.78 -4.48 17.96
CA ALA A 142 -12.51 -5.59 17.36
C ALA A 142 -11.99 -6.95 17.83
N ALA A 143 -10.68 -7.09 18.01
CA ALA A 143 -10.06 -8.35 18.42
C ALA A 143 -10.62 -8.88 19.76
N GLY A 144 -11.09 -8.00 20.65
CA GLY A 144 -11.73 -8.39 21.90
C GLY A 144 -13.01 -9.22 21.73
N GLY A 145 -13.74 -9.02 20.62
CA GLY A 145 -14.96 -9.75 20.28
C GLY A 145 -14.72 -11.15 19.72
N THR A 146 -13.46 -11.52 19.46
CA THR A 146 -13.09 -12.90 19.07
C THR A 146 -13.22 -13.90 20.22
N LEU A 147 -13.42 -13.42 21.44
CA LEU A 147 -13.59 -14.21 22.64
C LEU A 147 -14.92 -13.90 23.32
N LYS A 148 -15.50 -14.89 23.99
CA LYS A 148 -16.65 -14.73 24.89
C LYS A 148 -16.24 -13.99 26.17
N ALA A 149 -17.24 -13.67 26.99
CA ALA A 149 -17.04 -13.02 28.29
C ALA A 149 -16.15 -13.84 29.25
N ASP A 150 -16.22 -15.17 29.17
CA ASP A 150 -15.40 -16.10 29.98
C ASP A 150 -13.95 -16.27 29.47
N GLY A 151 -13.55 -15.57 28.40
CA GLY A 151 -12.21 -15.67 27.82
C GLY A 151 -12.03 -16.80 26.82
N THR A 152 -13.02 -17.66 26.61
CA THR A 152 -12.96 -18.72 25.59
C THR A 152 -13.20 -18.17 24.19
N VAL A 153 -12.70 -18.86 23.16
CA VAL A 153 -12.90 -18.49 21.76
C VAL A 153 -14.39 -18.41 21.43
N ALA A 154 -14.80 -17.37 20.70
CA ALA A 154 -16.14 -17.21 20.14
C ALA A 154 -16.15 -17.75 18.70
N PRO A 155 -16.57 -19.01 18.43
CA PRO A 155 -16.26 -19.68 17.17
C PRO A 155 -16.84 -18.98 15.94
N ARG A 156 -18.06 -18.44 16.04
CA ARG A 156 -18.72 -17.73 14.95
C ARG A 156 -18.03 -16.40 14.60
N GLU A 157 -17.33 -15.81 15.56
CA GLU A 157 -16.60 -14.54 15.41
C GLU A 157 -15.15 -14.74 14.95
N SER A 158 -14.65 -15.97 14.99
CA SER A 158 -13.26 -16.32 14.64
C SER A 158 -13.12 -17.22 13.42
N ASP A 159 -14.22 -17.75 12.90
CA ASP A 159 -14.23 -18.71 11.80
C ASP A 159 -13.82 -18.09 10.45
N LEU A 160 -13.04 -18.85 9.67
CA LEU A 160 -12.58 -18.51 8.33
C LEU A 160 -13.02 -19.54 7.26
N THR A 161 -14.10 -20.30 7.51
CA THR A 161 -14.69 -21.17 6.46
C THR A 161 -15.08 -20.40 5.21
N ARG A 162 -15.38 -19.09 5.36
CA ARG A 162 -15.54 -18.13 4.28
C ARG A 162 -14.54 -17.01 4.47
N ASP A 163 -14.02 -16.50 3.37
CA ASP A 163 -13.12 -15.35 3.39
C ASP A 163 -13.82 -14.13 3.99
N CYS A 164 -13.01 -13.22 4.51
CA CYS A 164 -13.43 -11.90 4.96
C CYS A 164 -13.68 -10.99 3.75
N THR A 165 -14.58 -10.02 3.92
CA THR A 165 -14.80 -8.95 2.94
C THR A 165 -14.33 -7.65 3.56
N PHE A 166 -13.30 -7.04 2.96
CA PHE A 166 -12.67 -5.82 3.49
C PHE A 166 -13.05 -4.56 2.71
N SER A 167 -13.82 -4.70 1.64
CA SER A 167 -14.33 -3.58 0.84
C SER A 167 -15.84 -3.45 1.03
N LEU A 168 -16.42 -2.34 0.58
CA LEU A 168 -17.86 -2.04 0.64
C LEU A 168 -18.39 -1.63 2.04
N GLY A 169 -17.53 -1.55 3.06
CA GLY A 169 -17.90 -1.07 4.39
C GLY A 169 -18.91 -1.95 5.13
N VAL A 170 -18.98 -3.25 4.81
CA VAL A 170 -19.87 -4.20 5.47
C VAL A 170 -19.14 -4.87 6.62
N PRO A 171 -19.56 -4.68 7.89
CA PRO A 171 -18.92 -5.34 9.02
C PRO A 171 -19.00 -6.86 8.90
N GLY A 172 -17.88 -7.51 9.16
CA GLY A 172 -17.73 -8.95 9.23
C GLY A 172 -17.66 -9.47 10.66
N ARG A 173 -17.10 -10.68 10.77
CA ARG A 173 -16.79 -11.34 12.05
C ARG A 173 -15.68 -10.56 12.76
N ASN A 174 -15.65 -10.58 14.10
CA ASN A 174 -14.63 -9.82 14.84
C ASN A 174 -13.17 -10.15 14.46
N LYS A 175 -12.86 -11.39 14.06
CA LYS A 175 -11.52 -11.72 13.52
C LYS A 175 -11.24 -10.98 12.20
N CYS A 176 -12.23 -10.86 11.32
CA CYS A 176 -12.11 -10.10 10.08
C CYS A 176 -11.90 -8.61 10.39
N GLU A 177 -12.71 -8.02 11.26
CA GLU A 177 -12.58 -6.60 11.66
C GLU A 177 -11.20 -6.30 12.29
N ALA A 178 -10.71 -7.21 13.13
CA ALA A 178 -9.38 -7.10 13.71
C ALA A 178 -8.27 -7.11 12.64
N ILE A 179 -8.39 -8.02 11.66
CA ILE A 179 -7.48 -8.13 10.52
C ILE A 179 -7.62 -6.91 9.59
N GLU A 180 -8.81 -6.37 9.39
CA GLU A 180 -9.06 -5.19 8.58
C GLU A 180 -8.36 -3.96 9.16
N GLY A 181 -8.56 -3.69 10.45
CA GLY A 181 -7.92 -2.57 11.12
C GLY A 181 -6.39 -2.64 11.06
N LEU A 182 -5.82 -3.83 11.29
CA LEU A 182 -4.38 -4.04 11.14
C LEU A 182 -3.92 -3.89 9.69
N GLY A 183 -4.59 -4.54 8.73
CA GLY A 183 -4.22 -4.51 7.31
C GLY A 183 -4.27 -3.11 6.72
N ARG A 184 -5.35 -2.35 6.96
CA ARG A 184 -5.47 -0.95 6.51
C ARG A 184 -4.41 -0.05 7.13
N ALA A 185 -3.98 -0.31 8.37
CA ALA A 185 -2.88 0.41 8.99
C ALA A 185 -1.53 0.05 8.33
N LEU A 186 -1.30 -1.25 8.03
CA LEU A 186 -0.10 -1.72 7.34
C LEU A 186 0.02 -1.16 5.93
N HIS A 187 -1.09 -0.98 5.22
CA HIS A 187 -1.12 -0.36 3.90
C HIS A 187 -0.35 0.96 3.86
N GLY A 188 -0.76 1.94 4.67
CA GLY A 188 -0.09 3.24 4.72
C GLY A 188 1.33 3.20 5.28
N VAL A 189 1.65 2.22 6.15
CA VAL A 189 3.04 1.98 6.59
C VAL A 189 3.92 1.52 5.43
N GLN A 190 3.41 0.63 4.58
CA GLN A 190 4.14 0.12 3.41
C GLN A 190 4.29 1.24 2.36
N ASP A 191 3.22 1.99 2.08
CA ASP A 191 3.23 3.13 1.17
C ASP A 191 4.15 4.27 1.61
N PHE A 192 4.29 4.50 2.92
CA PHE A 192 5.25 5.46 3.42
C PHE A 192 6.67 5.16 2.91
N TYR A 193 7.08 3.89 2.81
CA TYR A 193 8.43 3.56 2.33
C TYR A 193 8.57 3.62 0.82
N SER A 194 7.49 3.43 0.06
CA SER A 194 7.55 3.51 -1.39
C SER A 194 7.36 4.92 -1.94
N HIS A 195 6.51 5.73 -1.32
CA HIS A 195 6.16 7.08 -1.80
C HIS A 195 6.86 8.20 -1.04
N SER A 196 7.70 7.89 -0.07
CA SER A 196 8.57 8.87 0.58
C SER A 196 10.02 8.74 0.19
N ASN A 197 10.81 9.74 0.56
CA ASN A 197 12.26 9.70 0.46
C ASN A 197 12.96 9.09 1.70
N TRP A 198 12.23 8.45 2.63
CA TRP A 198 12.76 8.01 3.92
C TRP A 198 13.96 7.07 3.78
N ALA A 199 13.76 5.92 3.13
CA ALA A 199 14.79 4.88 3.03
C ALA A 199 15.71 5.06 1.81
N ASP A 200 15.37 5.97 0.90
CA ASP A 200 15.90 5.98 -0.46
C ASP A 200 17.03 6.99 -0.69
N LYS A 201 17.58 6.98 -1.91
CA LYS A 201 18.62 7.88 -2.41
C LYS A 201 18.12 8.64 -3.63
N ALA A 202 18.62 9.87 -3.80
CA ALA A 202 18.40 10.64 -5.02
C ALA A 202 19.22 10.09 -6.19
N ALA A 203 18.76 10.35 -7.42
CA ALA A 203 19.50 9.99 -8.62
C ALA A 203 20.81 10.80 -8.70
N THR A 204 21.94 10.11 -8.84
CA THR A 204 23.26 10.73 -9.00
C THR A 204 23.38 11.41 -10.36
N GLY A 205 24.03 12.57 -10.41
CA GLY A 205 24.25 13.30 -11.67
C GLY A 205 23.04 14.08 -12.17
N ARG A 206 21.94 14.14 -11.41
CA ARG A 206 20.79 15.01 -11.67
C ARG A 206 20.69 16.07 -10.56
N PRO A 207 20.36 17.33 -10.87
CA PRO A 207 20.12 18.35 -9.85
C PRO A 207 19.02 17.89 -8.88
N LEU A 208 19.17 18.24 -7.61
CA LEU A 208 18.09 18.05 -6.63
C LEU A 208 16.96 19.04 -6.93
N GLY A 209 15.73 18.57 -6.83
CA GLY A 209 14.55 19.38 -7.14
C GLY A 209 13.28 18.57 -7.11
N LYS A 210 12.16 19.16 -7.55
CA LYS A 210 10.86 18.48 -7.57
C LYS A 210 10.86 17.18 -8.40
N ASP A 211 11.68 17.12 -9.44
CA ASP A 211 11.80 15.97 -10.36
C ASP A 211 12.92 14.99 -9.97
N ASN A 212 13.67 15.29 -8.91
CA ASN A 212 14.67 14.43 -8.28
C ASN A 212 14.84 14.86 -6.81
N PRO A 213 13.83 14.58 -5.96
CA PRO A 213 13.88 15.02 -4.57
C PRO A 213 15.05 14.35 -3.83
N PRO A 214 15.59 14.99 -2.78
CA PRO A 214 16.62 14.39 -1.93
C PRO A 214 16.17 13.03 -1.40
N GLY A 215 17.10 12.09 -1.22
CA GLY A 215 16.87 10.85 -0.46
C GLY A 215 17.46 10.99 0.93
N LEU A 216 16.78 10.47 1.97
CA LEU A 216 17.27 10.57 3.35
C LEU A 216 18.15 9.38 3.75
N GLY A 217 17.95 8.20 3.15
CA GLY A 217 18.69 6.98 3.49
C GLY A 217 18.57 6.58 4.97
N LEU A 218 17.47 6.91 5.64
CA LEU A 218 17.23 6.64 7.05
C LEU A 218 16.91 5.16 7.31
N PRO A 219 17.22 4.66 8.51
CA PRO A 219 16.95 3.27 8.87
C PRO A 219 15.45 3.01 9.04
N ALA A 220 15.07 1.74 8.92
CA ALA A 220 13.78 1.23 9.36
C ALA A 220 13.93 0.47 10.69
N PRO A 221 12.86 0.41 11.50
CA PRO A 221 11.55 1.01 11.26
C PRO A 221 11.52 2.52 11.59
N SER A 222 10.67 3.29 10.91
CA SER A 222 10.54 4.72 11.09
C SER A 222 9.86 5.02 12.44
N PRO A 223 10.45 5.85 13.33
CA PRO A 223 9.81 6.23 14.58
C PRO A 223 8.54 7.07 14.38
N LEU A 224 8.35 7.65 13.18
CA LEU A 224 7.16 8.45 12.87
C LEU A 224 5.89 7.61 12.77
N LEU A 225 6.04 6.30 12.50
CA LEU A 225 4.93 5.36 12.31
C LEU A 225 4.66 4.53 13.58
N ALA A 226 4.88 5.10 14.78
CA ALA A 226 4.59 4.44 16.05
C ALA A 226 3.07 4.40 16.34
N LEU A 227 2.36 3.43 15.75
CA LEU A 227 0.90 3.41 15.73
C LEU A 227 0.27 3.09 17.09
N SER A 228 0.93 2.28 17.92
CA SER A 228 0.44 1.91 19.26
C SER A 228 0.34 3.08 20.24
N THR A 229 1.02 4.20 19.97
CA THR A 229 1.03 5.36 20.87
C THR A 229 -0.27 6.16 20.86
N GLY A 230 -1.10 5.98 19.83
CA GLY A 230 -2.34 6.72 19.60
C GLY A 230 -2.15 8.24 19.43
N ARG A 231 -0.92 8.70 19.19
CA ARG A 231 -0.56 10.11 19.00
C ARG A 231 0.38 10.28 17.81
N PRO A 232 0.10 11.18 16.86
CA PRO A 232 1.03 11.47 15.77
C PRO A 232 2.38 11.99 16.29
N PRO A 233 3.47 11.87 15.50
CA PRO A 233 4.79 12.38 15.90
C PRO A 233 4.75 13.89 16.14
N ALA A 234 5.60 14.39 17.05
CA ALA A 234 5.72 15.83 17.21
C ALA A 234 6.34 16.44 15.95
N ALA A 235 5.99 17.69 15.65
CA ALA A 235 6.50 18.37 14.46
C ALA A 235 8.04 18.46 14.42
N ALA A 236 8.67 18.52 15.60
CA ALA A 236 10.13 18.55 15.75
C ALA A 236 10.81 17.20 15.44
N ASP A 237 10.08 16.08 15.52
CA ASP A 237 10.62 14.75 15.24
C ASP A 237 10.61 14.44 13.74
N VAL A 238 9.87 15.21 12.94
CA VAL A 238 9.78 15.05 11.49
C VAL A 238 11.07 15.60 10.85
N PRO A 239 11.86 14.77 10.15
CA PRO A 239 13.06 15.25 9.48
C PRO A 239 12.73 16.36 8.50
N ARG A 240 13.49 17.46 8.56
CA ARG A 240 13.20 18.68 7.78
C ARG A 240 13.07 18.41 6.28
N GLU A 241 13.88 17.51 5.72
CA GLU A 241 13.87 17.15 4.29
C GLU A 241 12.97 15.94 3.96
N LEU A 242 12.16 15.44 4.90
CA LEU A 242 11.20 14.36 4.62
C LEU A 242 10.13 14.85 3.65
N THR A 243 9.95 14.13 2.56
CA THR A 243 8.88 14.39 1.59
C THR A 243 8.20 13.08 1.25
N THR A 244 6.86 13.13 1.15
CA THR A 244 6.08 12.10 0.44
C THR A 244 5.63 12.66 -0.91
N GLY A 245 5.00 11.84 -1.73
CA GLY A 245 4.58 12.21 -3.08
C GLY A 245 3.27 12.98 -3.12
N CYS A 246 3.17 14.01 -3.96
CA CYS A 246 1.87 14.58 -4.31
C CYS A 246 1.09 13.63 -5.23
N PHE A 247 -0.12 13.27 -4.84
CA PHE A 247 -1.07 12.49 -5.62
C PHE A 247 -2.33 13.30 -5.92
N SER A 248 -2.78 13.26 -7.17
CA SER A 248 -3.98 13.97 -7.64
C SER A 248 -4.60 13.22 -8.82
N LEU A 249 -5.91 12.97 -8.73
CA LEU A 249 -6.72 12.49 -9.85
C LEU A 249 -7.02 13.60 -10.87
N LEU A 250 -6.88 14.86 -10.47
CA LEU A 250 -7.04 16.00 -11.37
C LEU A 250 -5.79 16.18 -12.24
N PRO A 251 -5.95 16.36 -13.56
CA PRO A 251 -4.83 16.67 -14.44
C PRO A 251 -4.05 17.89 -13.93
N LEU A 252 -2.73 17.79 -13.92
CA LEU A 252 -1.79 18.85 -13.51
C LEU A 252 -1.86 19.28 -12.03
N GLY A 253 -2.69 18.66 -11.19
CA GLY A 253 -2.85 19.02 -9.77
C GLY A 253 -1.56 18.95 -8.93
N CYS A 254 -0.58 18.17 -9.38
CA CYS A 254 0.74 18.02 -8.75
C CYS A 254 1.90 18.56 -9.59
N SER A 255 1.65 19.27 -10.69
CA SER A 255 2.70 19.63 -11.68
C SER A 255 3.85 20.49 -11.11
N GLN A 256 3.57 21.29 -10.07
CA GLN A 256 4.55 22.15 -9.39
C GLN A 256 5.10 21.56 -8.08
N ARG A 257 4.75 20.31 -7.76
CA ARG A 257 5.10 19.62 -6.52
C ARG A 257 6.01 18.43 -6.82
N VAL A 258 6.67 17.90 -5.79
CA VAL A 258 7.29 16.58 -5.82
C VAL A 258 6.16 15.58 -6.04
N GLN A 259 6.18 14.91 -7.18
CA GLN A 259 5.10 14.01 -7.57
C GLN A 259 5.28 12.64 -6.94
N HIS A 260 4.16 11.99 -6.63
CA HIS A 260 4.10 10.58 -6.26
C HIS A 260 4.92 9.68 -7.19
N SER A 261 4.72 9.80 -8.50
CA SER A 261 5.49 9.06 -9.51
C SER A 261 7.01 9.30 -9.45
N GLY A 262 7.46 10.46 -8.96
CA GLY A 262 8.88 10.80 -8.82
C GLY A 262 9.54 10.18 -7.59
N LEU A 263 8.75 9.78 -6.59
CA LEU A 263 9.21 9.05 -5.40
C LEU A 263 8.90 7.55 -5.48
N ASN A 264 7.91 7.13 -6.28
CA ASN A 264 7.38 5.77 -6.36
C ASN A 264 8.47 4.69 -6.54
N LYS A 265 8.37 3.63 -5.73
CA LYS A 265 9.25 2.46 -5.72
C LYS A 265 8.40 1.17 -5.76
N ASP A 266 7.29 1.21 -6.48
CA ASP A 266 6.16 0.28 -6.32
C ASP A 266 6.07 -0.78 -7.40
N THR A 267 7.10 -0.90 -8.23
CA THR A 267 7.12 -1.87 -9.32
C THR A 267 8.42 -2.67 -9.28
N GLY A 268 8.28 -3.95 -9.01
CA GLY A 268 9.38 -4.91 -9.03
C GLY A 268 8.95 -6.27 -8.48
N LEU A 269 9.84 -7.24 -8.55
CA LEU A 269 9.59 -8.57 -8.01
C LEU A 269 9.99 -8.63 -6.55
N ILE A 270 9.10 -9.17 -5.71
CA ILE A 270 9.34 -9.46 -4.30
C ILE A 270 9.05 -10.94 -4.07
N ASP A 271 10.02 -11.70 -3.58
CA ASP A 271 9.78 -13.07 -3.16
C ASP A 271 8.93 -13.06 -1.87
N PRO A 272 7.72 -13.65 -1.85
CA PRO A 272 6.82 -13.56 -0.71
C PRO A 272 7.26 -14.39 0.51
N ALA A 273 8.24 -15.28 0.37
CA ALA A 273 8.75 -16.09 1.47
C ALA A 273 9.96 -15.42 2.15
N THR A 274 10.81 -14.76 1.37
CA THR A 274 12.09 -14.21 1.83
C THR A 274 12.14 -12.69 1.86
N GLY A 275 11.29 -12.01 1.09
CA GLY A 275 11.37 -10.58 0.83
C GLY A 275 12.47 -10.19 -0.15
N ALA A 276 13.15 -11.15 -0.79
CA ALA A 276 14.19 -10.86 -1.78
C ALA A 276 13.61 -10.08 -2.96
N THR A 277 14.34 -9.05 -3.41
CA THR A 277 13.85 -8.13 -4.45
C THR A 277 14.56 -8.31 -5.79
N GLY A 278 13.90 -7.93 -6.88
CA GLY A 278 14.49 -7.95 -8.22
C GLY A 278 13.70 -7.12 -9.23
N ASN A 279 14.32 -6.83 -10.37
CA ASN A 279 13.69 -6.17 -11.53
C ASN A 279 12.86 -4.91 -11.23
N PRO A 280 13.42 -3.89 -10.53
CA PRO A 280 12.70 -2.65 -10.29
C PRO A 280 12.37 -1.92 -11.61
N ALA A 281 11.14 -1.43 -11.76
CA ALA A 281 10.66 -0.84 -13.01
C ALA A 281 10.38 0.67 -12.95
N THR A 282 10.33 1.30 -11.76
CA THR A 282 10.28 2.77 -11.66
C THR A 282 11.67 3.39 -11.75
N ASP A 283 11.74 4.65 -12.20
CA ASP A 283 13.01 5.40 -12.25
C ASP A 283 13.63 5.55 -10.86
N ARG A 284 12.81 5.86 -9.85
CA ARG A 284 13.28 5.97 -8.46
C ARG A 284 13.65 4.62 -7.88
N GLY A 285 12.92 3.55 -8.20
CA GLY A 285 13.21 2.18 -7.79
C GLY A 285 14.52 1.63 -8.38
N ARG A 286 14.83 1.97 -9.65
CA ARG A 286 16.10 1.64 -10.33
C ARG A 286 17.30 2.44 -9.83
N THR A 287 17.08 3.55 -9.13
CA THR A 287 18.16 4.37 -8.62
C THR A 287 18.85 3.65 -7.46
N ALA A 288 20.13 3.35 -7.63
CA ALA A 288 20.93 2.59 -6.66
C ALA A 288 20.20 1.30 -6.23
N ASP A 289 19.96 1.13 -4.94
CA ASP A 289 19.28 0.00 -4.30
C ASP A 289 17.93 0.41 -3.69
N ASN A 290 17.28 1.45 -4.24
CA ASN A 290 16.09 2.08 -3.64
C ASN A 290 14.88 1.15 -3.48
N PHE A 291 14.56 0.36 -4.51
CA PHE A 291 13.46 -0.60 -4.41
C PHE A 291 13.68 -1.59 -3.26
N ASP A 292 14.87 -2.18 -3.22
CA ASP A 292 15.28 -3.12 -2.18
C ASP A 292 15.25 -2.50 -0.78
N ARG A 293 15.72 -1.26 -0.64
CA ARG A 293 15.65 -0.51 0.63
C ARG A 293 14.21 -0.29 1.09
N ALA A 294 13.32 0.15 0.19
CA ALA A 294 11.92 0.39 0.52
C ALA A 294 11.22 -0.90 0.97
N VAL A 295 11.40 -2.00 0.22
CA VAL A 295 10.81 -3.31 0.56
C VAL A 295 11.34 -3.84 1.89
N ARG A 296 12.66 -3.83 2.12
CA ARG A 296 13.24 -4.27 3.39
C ARG A 296 12.75 -3.42 4.57
N ALA A 297 12.61 -2.12 4.37
CA ALA A 297 12.08 -1.22 5.38
C ALA A 297 10.61 -1.51 5.69
N ALA A 298 9.77 -1.69 4.67
CA ALA A 298 8.36 -2.03 4.80
C ALA A 298 8.13 -3.39 5.48
N ILE A 299 8.93 -4.41 5.16
CA ILE A 299 8.89 -5.73 5.84
C ILE A 299 9.27 -5.57 7.33
N THR A 300 10.35 -4.85 7.61
CA THR A 300 10.84 -4.63 8.98
C THR A 300 9.79 -3.90 9.82
N ASP A 301 9.19 -2.86 9.26
CA ASP A 301 8.16 -2.08 9.94
C ASP A 301 6.86 -2.87 10.10
N THR A 302 6.43 -3.64 9.08
CA THR A 302 5.26 -4.54 9.19
C THR A 302 5.41 -5.53 10.36
N ARG A 303 6.61 -6.11 10.55
CA ARG A 303 6.90 -6.98 11.71
C ARG A 303 6.83 -6.22 13.04
N ARG A 304 7.35 -4.98 13.09
CA ARG A 304 7.20 -4.12 14.26
C ARG A 304 5.73 -3.85 14.55
N GLN A 305 4.92 -3.46 13.57
CA GLN A 305 3.50 -3.16 13.79
C GLN A 305 2.74 -4.35 14.34
N TRP A 306 3.04 -5.58 13.89
CA TRP A 306 2.43 -6.77 14.47
C TRP A 306 2.83 -6.98 15.94
N THR A 307 4.10 -6.72 16.27
CA THR A 307 4.58 -6.76 17.66
C THR A 307 3.86 -5.73 18.51
N ASP A 308 3.81 -4.48 18.04
CA ASP A 308 3.11 -3.38 18.71
C ASP A 308 1.61 -3.66 18.87
N PHE A 309 0.99 -4.33 17.90
CA PHE A 309 -0.44 -4.71 17.95
C PHE A 309 -0.68 -5.72 19.08
N ARG A 310 0.19 -6.73 19.22
CA ARG A 310 0.12 -7.69 20.32
C ARG A 310 0.38 -7.03 21.69
N ASP A 311 1.27 -6.07 21.75
CA ASP A 311 1.51 -5.30 22.98
C ASP A 311 0.29 -4.45 23.34
N ALA A 312 -0.37 -3.84 22.34
CA ALA A 312 -1.63 -3.12 22.53
C ALA A 312 -2.77 -4.04 22.99
N LEU A 313 -2.86 -5.26 22.45
CA LEU A 313 -3.80 -6.27 22.96
C LEU A 313 -3.53 -6.60 24.43
N THR A 314 -2.26 -6.78 24.80
CA THR A 314 -1.85 -7.08 26.18
C THR A 314 -2.20 -5.92 27.12
N ALA A 315 -1.92 -4.68 26.71
CA ALA A 315 -2.25 -3.49 27.47
C ALA A 315 -3.76 -3.32 27.67
N ARG A 316 -4.57 -3.69 26.67
CA ARG A 316 -6.03 -3.51 26.69
C ARG A 316 -6.78 -4.64 27.40
N TYR A 317 -6.41 -5.89 27.15
CA TYR A 317 -7.18 -7.06 27.57
C TYR A 317 -6.52 -7.87 28.68
N GLY A 318 -5.29 -7.52 29.07
CA GLY A 318 -4.47 -8.32 29.98
C GLY A 318 -3.80 -9.50 29.29
N LYS A 319 -2.72 -10.00 29.91
CA LYS A 319 -1.80 -10.98 29.29
C LYS A 319 -2.49 -12.25 28.78
N ASP A 320 -3.30 -12.89 29.62
CA ASP A 320 -3.87 -14.19 29.28
C ASP A 320 -4.90 -14.08 28.16
N ARG A 321 -5.80 -13.10 28.26
CA ARG A 321 -6.82 -12.85 27.23
C ARG A 321 -6.16 -12.40 25.91
N ALA A 322 -5.14 -11.55 25.97
CA ALA A 322 -4.39 -11.12 24.79
C ALA A 322 -3.65 -12.28 24.11
N ALA A 323 -3.09 -13.23 24.88
CA ALA A 323 -2.47 -14.42 24.31
C ALA A 323 -3.48 -15.28 23.54
N THR A 324 -4.69 -15.46 24.08
CA THR A 324 -5.77 -16.17 23.36
C THR A 324 -6.21 -15.39 22.11
N ILE A 325 -6.37 -14.06 22.19
CA ILE A 325 -6.68 -13.24 21.01
C ILE A 325 -5.60 -13.37 19.94
N GLY A 326 -4.32 -13.26 20.31
CA GLY A 326 -3.19 -13.41 19.39
C GLY A 326 -3.17 -14.79 18.72
N CYS A 327 -3.48 -15.86 19.47
CA CYS A 327 -3.70 -17.18 18.91
C CYS A 327 -4.83 -17.16 17.87
N VAL A 328 -5.99 -16.59 18.21
CA VAL A 328 -7.17 -16.57 17.33
C VAL A 328 -6.90 -15.83 16.01
N LEU A 329 -6.22 -14.68 16.07
CA LEU A 329 -5.93 -13.88 14.86
C LEU A 329 -4.99 -14.63 13.90
N THR A 330 -4.09 -15.45 14.44
CA THR A 330 -3.01 -16.06 13.66
C THR A 330 -3.29 -17.48 13.19
N HIS A 331 -4.26 -18.20 13.78
CA HIS A 331 -4.56 -19.60 13.44
C HIS A 331 -5.73 -19.74 12.49
N ASP A 332 -5.67 -20.73 11.60
CA ASP A 332 -6.68 -21.00 10.58
C ASP A 332 -7.97 -21.60 11.16
N ASP A 333 -7.84 -22.37 12.24
CA ASP A 333 -8.94 -22.94 13.02
C ASP A 333 -8.79 -22.60 14.51
N PRO A 334 -9.17 -21.37 14.91
CA PRO A 334 -9.00 -20.90 16.29
C PRO A 334 -9.78 -21.69 17.33
N ALA A 335 -10.97 -22.17 16.97
CA ALA A 335 -11.84 -22.89 17.91
C ALA A 335 -11.19 -24.20 18.38
N ARG A 336 -10.42 -24.84 17.50
CA ARG A 336 -9.64 -26.04 17.82
C ARG A 336 -8.27 -25.72 18.42
N ALA A 337 -7.54 -24.76 17.84
CA ALA A 337 -6.13 -24.51 18.17
C ALA A 337 -5.94 -23.69 19.44
N CYS A 338 -6.86 -22.77 19.75
CA CYS A 338 -6.71 -21.77 20.80
C CYS A 338 -7.57 -22.03 22.04
N ALA A 339 -8.22 -23.19 22.11
CA ALA A 339 -8.95 -23.60 23.31
C ALA A 339 -7.97 -23.79 24.49
N PRO A 340 -8.38 -23.46 25.73
CA PRO A 340 -7.56 -23.74 26.91
C PRO A 340 -7.22 -25.23 26.95
N LYS A 341 -5.93 -25.55 27.01
CA LYS A 341 -5.50 -26.92 27.33
C LYS A 341 -5.73 -27.09 28.83
N GLY A 342 -6.69 -27.93 29.18
CA GLY A 342 -6.99 -28.29 30.57
C GLY A 342 -5.83 -28.98 31.27
#